data_AF-A0A958MU67-F1
#
_entry.id   AF-A0A958MU67-F1
#
_cell.length_a   1.000
_cell.length_b   1.000
_cell.length_c   1.000
_cell.angle_alpha   90.00
_cell.angle_beta   90.00
_cell.angle_gamma   90.00
#
_symmetry.space_group_name_H-M   'P 1'
#
loop_
_entity.id
_entity.type
_entity.pdbx_description
1 polymer ?
#
loop_
_entity_poly.entity_id
_entity_poly.type
_entity_poly.pdbx_seq_one_letter_code
_entity_poly.pdbx_strand_id
1 'polypeptide(L)'
;MSSKILNQPNIWIDVTTSFRWKKRPTGIPRTCNSLAQKWIERNDPQIHFCVYSEFTHTFYKVPHEEVQRVTRRDGIPSGESVESDLLLRIKKPSDYQKVNTDGSLKTAAKKVVRWFPEGIQQNIRNILQYTFDILGQLGYISSWLIARMPFAPPWFKNRLSWLGEIRGLKRAEFNMSDTLLSLGSSWSELSYNETVSRLVNARKIQFVPLIYDLIPYRFPHFFSA
;
A
#
# COMPACT_ATOMS: atom_id res chain seq x y z
N MET A 1 -43.13 -12.85 5.36
CA MET A 1 -41.76 -13.19 5.77
C MET A 1 -40.81 -12.72 4.67
N SER A 2 -40.15 -11.58 4.85
CA SER A 2 -39.17 -11.08 3.88
C SER A 2 -37.90 -11.93 4.00
N SER A 3 -37.59 -12.73 2.98
CA SER A 3 -36.35 -13.49 2.95
C SER A 3 -35.19 -12.51 3.08
N LYS A 4 -34.46 -12.54 4.20
CA LYS A 4 -33.19 -11.83 4.33
C LYS A 4 -32.30 -12.35 3.22
N ILE A 5 -32.15 -11.57 2.16
CA ILE A 5 -31.13 -11.81 1.15
C ILE A 5 -29.81 -11.72 1.92
N LEU A 6 -29.22 -12.88 2.18
CA LEU A 6 -27.87 -12.93 2.74
C LEU A 6 -26.97 -12.31 1.70
N ASN A 7 -26.44 -11.13 1.99
CA ASN A 7 -25.44 -10.49 1.14
C ASN A 7 -24.31 -11.49 0.94
N GLN A 8 -24.09 -11.89 -0.31
CA GLN A 8 -22.99 -12.77 -0.66
C GLN A 8 -21.68 -12.04 -0.33
N PRO A 9 -20.67 -12.75 0.21
CA PRO A 9 -19.40 -12.15 0.59
C PRO A 9 -18.69 -11.56 -0.63
N ASN A 10 -18.04 -10.41 -0.45
CA ASN A 10 -17.29 -9.76 -1.52
C ASN A 10 -15.89 -10.36 -1.65
N ILE A 11 -15.34 -10.28 -2.86
CA ILE A 11 -13.95 -10.59 -3.15
C ILE A 11 -13.21 -9.29 -3.43
N TRP A 12 -12.28 -8.94 -2.56
CA TRP A 12 -11.39 -7.80 -2.69
C TRP A 12 -10.05 -8.26 -3.27
N ILE A 13 -9.68 -7.72 -4.42
CA ILE A 13 -8.45 -8.03 -5.11
C ILE A 13 -7.46 -6.90 -4.88
N ASP A 14 -6.38 -7.21 -4.17
CA ASP A 14 -5.30 -6.27 -3.92
C ASP A 14 -4.36 -6.16 -5.13
N VAL A 15 -4.36 -4.97 -5.72
CA VAL A 15 -3.57 -4.60 -6.91
C VAL A 15 -2.41 -3.66 -6.55
N THR A 16 -2.00 -3.61 -5.28
CA THR A 16 -0.93 -2.71 -4.81
C THR A 16 0.36 -2.85 -5.60
N THR A 17 0.79 -4.08 -5.90
CA THR A 17 1.99 -4.32 -6.71
C THR A 17 1.88 -3.74 -8.11
N SER A 18 0.74 -3.96 -8.80
CA SER A 18 0.49 -3.43 -10.15
C SER A 18 0.56 -1.91 -10.19
N PHE A 19 -0.03 -1.26 -9.19
CA PHE A 19 0.02 0.18 -9.06
C PHE A 19 1.47 0.63 -8.79
N ARG A 20 2.14 0.12 -7.76
CA ARG A 20 3.50 0.57 -7.38
C ARG A 20 4.59 0.27 -8.42
N TRP A 21 4.36 -0.67 -9.33
CA TRP A 21 5.33 -1.00 -10.37
C TRP A 21 5.42 0.13 -11.40
N LYS A 22 6.59 0.76 -11.56
CA LYS A 22 6.79 1.89 -12.48
C LYS A 22 7.29 1.51 -13.87
N LYS A 23 7.92 0.34 -13.99
CA LYS A 23 8.55 -0.12 -15.24
C LYS A 23 7.57 -0.97 -16.05
N ARG A 24 7.98 -1.39 -17.25
CA ARG A 24 7.27 -2.46 -17.98
C ARG A 24 7.11 -3.68 -17.06
N PRO A 25 5.90 -4.23 -16.89
CA PRO A 25 5.68 -5.37 -16.01
C PRO A 25 6.42 -6.59 -16.58
N THR A 26 7.20 -7.25 -15.73
CA THR A 26 7.89 -8.51 -16.04
C THR A 26 7.73 -9.44 -14.83
N GLY A 27 7.90 -10.75 -15.01
CA GLY A 27 7.77 -11.73 -13.92
C GLY A 27 6.47 -11.58 -13.13
N ILE A 28 6.59 -11.43 -11.81
CA ILE A 28 5.46 -11.31 -10.86
C ILE A 28 4.49 -10.18 -11.23
N PRO A 29 4.92 -8.90 -11.41
CA PRO A 29 4.04 -7.82 -11.86
C PRO A 29 3.23 -8.13 -13.13
N ARG A 30 3.81 -8.84 -14.10
CA ARG A 30 3.09 -9.25 -15.32
C ARG A 30 1.96 -10.21 -14.99
N THR A 31 2.25 -11.23 -14.18
CA THR A 31 1.22 -12.19 -13.73
C THR A 31 0.13 -11.51 -12.93
N CYS A 32 0.48 -10.59 -12.01
CA CYS A 32 -0.50 -9.77 -11.27
C CYS A 32 -1.45 -9.04 -12.23
N ASN A 33 -0.88 -8.37 -13.24
CA ASN A 33 -1.65 -7.61 -14.22
C ASN A 33 -2.58 -8.50 -15.06
N SER A 34 -2.08 -9.64 -15.55
CA SER A 34 -2.89 -10.58 -16.32
C SER A 34 -4.04 -11.16 -15.49
N LEU A 35 -3.80 -11.50 -14.23
CA LEU A 35 -4.86 -11.99 -13.33
C LEU A 35 -5.90 -10.90 -13.04
N ALA A 36 -5.47 -9.68 -12.73
CA ALA A 36 -6.38 -8.56 -12.49
C ALA A 36 -7.27 -8.28 -13.73
N GLN A 37 -6.70 -8.33 -14.94
CA GLN A 37 -7.48 -8.20 -16.18
C GLN A 37 -8.52 -9.31 -16.32
N LYS A 38 -8.17 -10.55 -16.03
CA LYS A 38 -9.13 -11.67 -16.06
C LYS A 38 -10.26 -11.50 -15.06
N TRP A 39 -10.00 -10.90 -13.91
CA TRP A 39 -11.06 -10.58 -12.95
C TRP A 39 -11.97 -9.43 -13.41
N ILE A 40 -11.42 -8.42 -14.08
CA ILE A 40 -12.22 -7.35 -14.70
C ILE A 40 -13.14 -7.93 -15.79
N GLU A 41 -12.62 -8.82 -16.64
CA GLU A 41 -13.38 -9.44 -17.74
C GLU A 41 -14.60 -10.24 -17.25
N ARG A 42 -14.59 -10.72 -16.00
CA ARG A 42 -15.74 -11.44 -15.42
C ARG A 42 -16.93 -10.52 -15.15
N ASN A 43 -16.70 -9.21 -14.98
CA ASN A 43 -17.72 -8.21 -14.65
C ASN A 43 -18.65 -8.63 -13.50
N ASP A 44 -18.08 -9.28 -12.48
CA ASP A 44 -18.83 -9.77 -11.33
C ASP A 44 -18.98 -8.64 -10.29
N PRO A 45 -20.22 -8.27 -9.88
CA PRO A 45 -20.45 -7.19 -8.93
C PRO A 45 -19.89 -7.45 -7.52
N GLN A 46 -19.55 -8.69 -7.19
CA GLN A 46 -18.92 -9.05 -5.91
C GLN A 46 -17.41 -8.79 -5.90
N ILE A 47 -16.83 -8.50 -7.08
CA ILE A 47 -15.41 -8.27 -7.21
C ILE A 47 -15.10 -6.78 -7.13
N HIS A 48 -14.32 -6.44 -6.12
CA HIS A 48 -13.81 -5.10 -5.90
C HIS A 48 -12.29 -5.12 -5.94
N PHE A 49 -11.69 -4.01 -6.34
CA PHE A 49 -10.25 -3.85 -6.31
C PHE A 49 -9.85 -2.90 -5.21
N CYS A 50 -8.70 -3.15 -4.60
CA CYS A 50 -8.15 -2.26 -3.59
C CYS A 50 -6.63 -2.09 -3.74
N VAL A 51 -6.15 -1.00 -3.17
CA VAL A 51 -4.72 -0.71 -3.03
C VAL A 51 -4.42 -0.36 -1.59
N TYR A 52 -3.31 -0.89 -1.08
CA TYR A 52 -2.80 -0.62 0.25
C TYR A 52 -1.95 0.66 0.26
N SER A 53 -2.32 1.56 1.17
CA SER A 53 -1.51 2.72 1.52
C SER A 53 -0.68 2.41 2.76
N GLU A 54 0.65 2.37 2.60
CA GLU A 54 1.57 2.36 3.74
C GLU A 54 1.45 3.61 4.59
N PHE A 55 1.04 4.74 4.02
CA PHE A 55 0.98 6.02 4.72
C PHE A 55 -0.17 6.06 5.73
N THR A 56 -1.36 5.60 5.31
CA THR A 56 -2.56 5.59 6.17
C THR A 56 -2.86 4.22 6.76
N HIS A 57 -1.98 3.23 6.52
CA HIS A 57 -2.09 1.85 6.98
C HIS A 57 -3.47 1.22 6.69
N THR A 58 -4.04 1.51 5.52
CA THR A 58 -5.38 1.09 5.13
C THR A 58 -5.48 0.80 3.64
N PHE A 59 -6.55 0.10 3.27
CA PHE A 59 -6.89 -0.16 1.87
C PHE A 59 -7.88 0.88 1.34
N TYR A 60 -7.69 1.28 0.09
CA TYR A 60 -8.61 2.13 -0.66
C TYR A 60 -9.21 1.36 -1.81
N LYS A 61 -10.51 1.56 -2.04
CA LYS A 61 -11.22 1.00 -3.20
C LYS A 61 -10.70 1.67 -4.46
N VAL A 62 -10.48 0.85 -5.49
CA VAL A 62 -10.02 1.29 -6.81
C VAL A 62 -11.12 1.03 -7.84
N PRO A 63 -11.50 2.03 -8.66
CA PRO A 63 -12.42 1.84 -9.77
C PRO A 63 -11.87 0.85 -10.80
N HIS A 64 -12.74 0.07 -11.44
CA HIS A 64 -12.34 -0.95 -12.43
C HIS A 64 -11.58 -0.34 -13.61
N GLU A 65 -11.96 0.86 -14.03
CA GLU A 65 -11.35 1.62 -15.13
C GLU A 65 -9.90 1.98 -14.82
N GLU A 66 -9.61 2.32 -13.55
CA GLU A 66 -8.26 2.65 -13.10
C GLU A 66 -7.38 1.39 -13.09
N VAL A 67 -7.91 0.26 -12.62
CA VAL A 67 -7.20 -1.03 -12.66
C VAL A 67 -6.94 -1.44 -14.11
N GLN A 68 -7.92 -1.28 -15.00
CA GLN A 68 -7.77 -1.56 -16.42
C GLN A 68 -6.65 -0.71 -17.04
N ARG A 69 -6.60 0.60 -16.73
CA ARG A 69 -5.55 1.52 -17.19
C ARG A 69 -4.16 1.09 -16.71
N VAL A 70 -4.02 0.75 -15.43
CA VAL A 70 -2.74 0.35 -14.83
C VAL A 70 -2.26 -1.02 -15.33
N THR A 71 -3.18 -1.95 -15.59
CA THR A 71 -2.83 -3.31 -16.00
C THR A 71 -2.52 -3.43 -17.49
N ARG A 72 -3.15 -2.62 -18.35
CA ARG A 72 -2.95 -2.63 -19.82
C ARG A 72 -1.71 -1.87 -20.31
N ARG A 73 -0.67 -1.71 -19.49
CA ARG A 73 0.58 -1.02 -19.87
C ARG A 73 1.40 -1.74 -20.96
N ASP A 74 0.94 -2.89 -21.45
CA ASP A 74 1.52 -3.60 -22.59
C ASP A 74 1.29 -2.78 -23.88
N GLY A 75 2.18 -1.81 -24.13
CA GLY A 75 2.11 -0.94 -25.30
C GLY A 75 2.65 0.47 -25.06
N ILE A 76 2.90 0.83 -23.81
CA ILE A 76 3.46 2.15 -23.48
C ILE A 76 4.97 2.12 -23.74
N PRO A 77 5.51 3.08 -24.52
CA PRO A 77 6.93 3.17 -24.80
C PRO A 77 7.74 3.13 -23.51
N SER A 78 8.85 2.38 -23.51
CA SER A 78 9.75 2.28 -22.36
C SER A 78 10.29 3.67 -22.01
N GLY A 79 9.72 4.33 -21.00
CA GLY A 79 10.12 5.67 -20.58
C GLY A 79 8.99 6.49 -19.99
N GLU A 80 7.74 6.25 -20.43
CA GLU A 80 6.58 6.91 -19.85
C GLU A 80 6.08 6.13 -18.63
N SER A 81 6.26 6.72 -17.44
CA SER A 81 5.57 6.22 -16.26
C SER A 81 4.10 6.64 -16.34
N VAL A 82 3.20 5.68 -16.53
CA VAL A 82 1.79 5.90 -16.19
C VAL A 82 1.69 5.92 -14.68
N GLU A 83 1.97 7.09 -14.12
CA GLU A 83 1.66 7.33 -12.73
C GLU A 83 0.15 7.49 -12.64
N SER A 84 -0.53 6.48 -12.09
CA SER A 84 -1.96 6.61 -11.82
C SER A 84 -2.15 7.78 -10.87
N ASP A 85 -3.08 8.68 -11.15
CA ASP A 85 -3.48 9.77 -10.24
C ASP A 85 -3.77 9.24 -8.83
N LEU A 86 -4.33 8.02 -8.76
CA LEU A 86 -4.60 7.35 -7.50
C LEU A 86 -3.33 7.04 -6.69
N LEU A 87 -2.23 6.63 -7.32
CA LEU A 87 -0.94 6.47 -6.64
C LEU A 87 -0.31 7.79 -6.28
N LEU A 88 -0.40 8.80 -7.14
CA LEU A 88 0.08 10.14 -6.80
C LEU A 88 -0.60 10.63 -5.52
N ARG A 89 -1.89 10.31 -5.36
CA ARG A 89 -2.68 10.60 -4.15
C ARG A 89 -2.32 9.73 -2.95
N ILE A 90 -1.96 8.47 -3.17
CA ILE A 90 -1.70 7.49 -2.09
C ILE A 90 -0.23 7.47 -1.64
N LYS A 91 0.68 7.94 -2.48
CA LYS A 91 2.11 7.96 -2.19
C LYS A 91 2.39 8.79 -0.95
N LYS A 92 3.40 8.31 -0.20
CA LYS A 92 3.91 8.97 0.99
C LYS A 92 4.37 10.40 0.64
N PRO A 93 4.16 11.37 1.54
CA PRO A 93 4.83 12.67 1.49
C PRO A 93 6.34 12.57 1.31
N SER A 94 6.96 11.45 1.70
CA SER A 94 8.39 11.21 1.55
C SER A 94 8.87 11.17 0.09
N ASP A 95 8.00 10.90 -0.89
CA ASP A 95 8.37 11.03 -2.31
C ASP A 95 8.37 12.52 -2.73
N TYR A 96 7.48 13.34 -2.17
CA TYR A 96 7.52 14.81 -2.30
C TYR A 96 8.59 15.47 -1.42
N GLN A 97 9.12 14.71 -0.47
CA GLN A 97 10.11 15.12 0.49
C GLN A 97 11.20 14.05 0.62
N LYS A 98 12.02 13.91 -0.43
CA LYS A 98 13.43 14.23 -0.17
C LYS A 98 13.53 15.72 0.17
N VAL A 99 12.96 16.15 1.30
CA VAL A 99 13.64 17.22 2.01
C VAL A 99 14.98 16.60 2.28
N ASN A 100 16.03 17.34 1.98
CA ASN A 100 17.32 17.11 2.63
C ASN A 100 17.16 17.35 4.14
N THR A 101 16.24 16.63 4.82
CA THR A 101 16.44 16.21 6.19
C THR A 101 17.50 15.14 6.07
N ASP A 102 18.70 15.69 5.89
CA ASP A 102 19.99 15.11 5.61
C ASP A 102 20.20 13.75 6.25
N GLY A 103 21.14 13.00 5.68
CA GLY A 103 21.70 11.82 6.30
C GLY A 103 22.03 12.00 7.79
N SER A 104 22.13 13.21 8.35
CA SER A 104 22.34 13.50 9.78
C SER A 104 21.36 12.78 10.71
N LEU A 105 20.04 12.79 10.46
CA LEU A 105 19.04 12.25 11.40
C LEU A 105 19.02 10.72 11.39
N LYS A 106 19.09 10.12 10.19
CA LYS A 106 19.27 8.66 10.04
C LYS A 106 20.63 8.20 10.56
N THR A 107 21.68 9.01 10.38
CA THR A 107 23.02 8.71 10.89
C THR A 107 23.06 8.83 12.41
N ALA A 108 22.38 9.81 13.01
CA ALA A 108 22.23 9.94 14.45
C ALA A 108 21.45 8.74 15.02
N ALA A 109 20.33 8.36 14.41
CA ALA A 109 19.59 7.16 14.79
C ALA A 109 20.45 5.89 14.72
N LYS A 110 21.25 5.72 13.65
CA LYS A 110 22.20 4.61 13.52
C LYS A 110 23.30 4.65 14.60
N LYS A 111 23.79 5.83 14.98
CA LYS A 111 24.76 5.98 16.08
C LYS A 111 24.14 5.59 17.42
N VAL A 112 22.90 6.02 17.70
CA VAL A 112 22.16 5.65 18.91
C VAL A 112 21.96 4.14 18.98
N VAL A 113 21.57 3.48 17.89
CA VAL A 113 21.41 2.01 17.84
C VAL A 113 22.72 1.29 18.19
N ARG A 114 23.86 1.79 17.71
CA ARG A 114 25.19 1.19 17.98
C ARG A 114 25.62 1.26 19.45
N TRP A 115 24.98 2.09 20.28
CA TRP A 115 25.27 2.16 21.71
C TRP A 115 24.60 1.04 22.51
N PHE A 116 23.71 0.25 21.89
CA PHE A 116 23.02 -0.86 22.54
C PHE A 116 23.69 -2.21 22.19
N PRO A 117 23.66 -3.20 23.12
CA PRO A 117 24.12 -4.56 22.87
C PRO A 117 23.42 -5.21 21.67
N GLU A 118 24.12 -6.07 20.93
CA GLU A 118 23.62 -6.67 19.68
C GLU A 118 22.25 -7.32 19.81
N GLY A 119 21.97 -8.01 20.92
CA GLY A 119 20.67 -8.63 21.19
C GLY A 119 19.49 -7.66 21.30
N ILE A 120 19.74 -6.36 21.52
CA ILE A 120 18.72 -5.33 21.71
C ILE A 120 18.62 -4.40 20.48
N GLN A 121 19.64 -4.37 19.62
CA GLN A 121 19.71 -3.43 18.50
C GLN A 121 18.51 -3.52 17.56
N GLN A 122 18.01 -4.72 17.28
CA GLN A 122 16.86 -4.88 16.38
C GLN A 122 15.58 -4.30 16.99
N ASN A 123 15.37 -4.46 18.30
CA ASN A 123 14.23 -3.88 19.00
C ASN A 123 14.30 -2.34 18.99
N ILE A 124 15.49 -1.76 19.22
CA ILE A 124 15.69 -0.30 19.16
C ILE A 124 15.41 0.21 17.74
N ARG A 125 15.86 -0.51 16.69
CA ARG A 125 15.56 -0.14 15.29
C ARG A 125 14.06 -0.10 15.04
N ASN A 126 13.33 -1.12 15.49
CA ASN A 126 11.88 -1.18 15.34
C ASN A 126 11.18 -0.03 16.08
N ILE A 127 11.60 0.28 17.33
CA ILE A 127 11.07 1.39 18.12
C ILE A 127 11.33 2.74 17.44
N LEU A 128 12.55 2.96 16.95
CA LEU A 128 12.90 4.19 16.25
C LEU A 128 12.10 4.35 14.97
N GLN A 129 11.95 3.27 14.19
CA GLN A 129 11.15 3.28 12.98
C GLN A 129 9.69 3.63 13.29
N TYR A 130 9.10 2.98 14.28
CA TYR A 130 7.75 3.29 14.76
C TYR A 130 7.61 4.74 15.26
N THR A 131 8.58 5.24 16.02
CA THR A 131 8.61 6.63 16.50
C THR A 131 8.70 7.61 15.34
N PHE A 132 9.52 7.33 14.33
CA PHE A 132 9.60 8.17 13.13
C PHE A 132 8.31 8.16 12.34
N ASP A 133 7.62 7.02 12.25
CA ASP A 133 6.32 6.92 11.60
C ASP A 133 5.27 7.74 12.35
N ILE A 134 5.23 7.66 13.69
CA ILE A 134 4.36 8.51 14.53
C ILE A 134 4.69 9.98 14.37
N LEU A 135 5.97 10.37 14.45
CA LEU A 135 6.38 11.76 14.30
C LEU A 135 6.06 12.27 12.89
N GLY A 136 6.16 11.42 11.87
CA GLY A 136 5.70 11.72 10.52
C GLY A 136 4.20 11.97 10.46
N GLN A 137 3.40 11.15 11.15
CA GLN A 137 1.94 11.34 11.28
C GLN A 137 1.58 12.59 12.08
N LEU A 138 2.30 12.90 13.17
CA LEU A 138 2.10 14.12 13.95
C LEU A 138 2.52 15.37 13.16
N GLY A 139 3.65 15.30 12.46
CA GLY A 139 4.09 16.32 11.52
C GLY A 139 3.08 16.57 10.40
N TYR A 140 2.40 15.51 9.96
CA TYR A 140 1.27 15.62 9.04
C TYR A 140 0.07 16.32 9.69
N ILE A 141 -0.32 15.95 10.91
CA ILE A 141 -1.45 16.57 11.62
C ILE A 141 -1.16 18.06 11.87
N SER A 142 0.05 18.39 12.34
CA SER A 142 0.45 19.77 12.58
C SER A 142 0.54 20.58 11.29
N SER A 143 1.09 20.00 10.21
CA SER A 143 1.09 20.64 8.89
C SER A 143 -0.33 20.88 8.38
N TRP A 144 -1.24 19.92 8.57
CA TRP A 144 -2.65 20.08 8.22
C TRP A 144 -3.35 21.18 9.03
N LEU A 145 -3.09 21.25 10.34
CA LEU A 145 -3.60 22.33 11.20
C LEU A 145 -3.06 23.69 10.74
N ILE A 146 -1.76 23.79 10.46
CA ILE A 146 -1.13 25.02 9.98
C ILE A 146 -1.74 25.44 8.64
N ALA A 147 -1.93 24.55 7.67
CA ALA A 147 -2.52 24.91 6.37
C ALA A 147 -3.94 25.50 6.45
N ARG A 148 -4.68 25.19 7.52
CA ARG A 148 -6.01 25.73 7.76
C ARG A 148 -5.99 27.12 8.41
N MET A 149 -4.84 27.56 8.92
CA MET A 149 -4.71 28.90 9.46
C MET A 149 -4.79 29.93 8.33
N PRO A 150 -5.50 31.06 8.53
CA PRO A 150 -5.67 32.07 7.49
C PRO A 150 -4.33 32.62 7.00
N PHE A 151 -3.35 32.71 7.90
CA PHE A 151 -1.98 33.19 7.67
C PHE A 151 -1.01 32.14 7.09
N ALA A 152 -1.45 30.92 6.79
CA ALA A 152 -0.56 29.95 6.18
C ALA A 152 -0.12 30.41 4.78
N PRO A 153 1.19 30.38 4.48
CA PRO A 153 1.71 30.80 3.18
C PRO A 153 1.04 30.03 2.03
N PRO A 154 0.79 30.67 0.87
CA PRO A 154 0.18 30.01 -0.29
C PRO A 154 0.92 28.75 -0.74
N TRP A 155 2.27 28.77 -0.70
CA TRP A 155 3.09 27.59 -1.04
C TRP A 155 2.83 26.41 -0.07
N PHE A 156 2.51 26.68 1.19
CA PHE A 156 2.20 25.66 2.18
C PHE A 156 0.78 25.08 1.97
N LYS A 157 -0.19 25.93 1.61
CA LYS A 157 -1.55 25.51 1.24
C LYS A 157 -1.55 24.65 -0.02
N ASN A 158 -0.82 25.05 -1.07
CA ASN A 158 -0.64 24.26 -2.29
C ASN A 158 0.09 22.94 -2.01
N ARG A 159 1.02 22.94 -1.06
CA ARG A 159 1.70 21.72 -0.61
C ARG A 159 0.79 20.77 0.18
N LEU A 160 -0.38 21.20 0.65
CA LEU A 160 -1.32 20.37 1.42
C LEU A 160 -2.65 20.15 0.68
N SER A 161 -2.82 20.66 -0.55
CA SER A 161 -3.99 20.40 -1.38
C SER A 161 -4.17 18.91 -1.68
N TRP A 162 -3.07 18.15 -1.81
CA TRP A 162 -3.10 16.69 -1.98
C TRP A 162 -3.83 15.97 -0.83
N LEU A 163 -3.94 16.57 0.36
CA LEU A 163 -4.74 16.02 1.47
C LEU A 163 -6.23 15.99 1.18
N GLY A 164 -6.72 17.00 0.45
CA GLY A 164 -8.09 17.02 -0.06
C GLY A 164 -8.33 15.85 -1.03
N GLU A 165 -7.32 15.50 -1.82
CA GLU A 165 -7.43 14.41 -2.78
C GLU A 165 -7.49 13.02 -2.11
N ILE A 166 -6.75 12.80 -1.01
CA ILE A 166 -6.89 11.58 -0.21
C ILE A 166 -8.30 11.44 0.38
N ARG A 167 -8.95 12.55 0.76
CA ARG A 167 -10.34 12.50 1.24
C ARG A 167 -11.33 12.06 0.17
N GLY A 168 -11.02 12.30 -1.10
CA GLY A 168 -11.81 11.80 -2.22
C GLY A 168 -11.69 10.29 -2.43
N LEU A 169 -10.68 9.65 -1.85
CA LEU A 169 -10.49 8.21 -1.98
C LEU A 169 -11.43 7.45 -1.02
N LYS A 170 -12.28 6.61 -1.59
CA LYS A 170 -13.15 5.72 -0.82
C LYS A 170 -12.30 4.61 -0.19
N ARG A 171 -12.37 4.46 1.14
CA ARG A 171 -11.75 3.33 1.83
C ARG A 171 -12.41 2.01 1.39
N ALA A 172 -11.64 0.93 1.37
CA ALA A 172 -12.21 -0.40 1.19
C ALA A 172 -12.99 -0.79 2.45
N GLU A 173 -14.29 -1.01 2.29
CA GLU A 173 -15.22 -1.34 3.38
C GLU A 173 -15.38 -2.86 3.44
N PHE A 174 -14.48 -3.52 4.17
CA PHE A 174 -14.53 -4.97 4.37
C PHE A 174 -15.65 -5.37 5.32
N ASN A 175 -16.50 -6.29 4.86
CA ASN A 175 -17.55 -6.92 5.64
C ASN A 175 -17.09 -8.24 6.24
N MET A 176 -17.92 -8.80 7.13
CA MET A 176 -17.67 -10.12 7.68
C MET A 176 -17.71 -11.17 6.57
N SER A 177 -16.76 -12.10 6.60
CA SER A 177 -16.61 -13.17 5.60
C SER A 177 -16.21 -12.72 4.19
N ASP A 178 -15.93 -11.42 3.95
CA ASP A 178 -15.29 -10.99 2.71
C ASP A 178 -13.93 -11.69 2.54
N THR A 179 -13.48 -11.83 1.29
CA THR A 179 -12.16 -12.40 0.97
C THR A 179 -11.23 -11.30 0.46
N LEU A 180 -10.01 -11.23 0.98
CA LEU A 180 -8.92 -10.42 0.46
C LEU A 180 -7.92 -11.31 -0.28
N LEU A 181 -7.91 -11.22 -1.61
CA LEU A 181 -6.96 -11.89 -2.50
C LEU A 181 -5.77 -10.96 -2.76
N SER A 182 -4.60 -11.29 -2.20
CA SER A 182 -3.36 -10.55 -2.46
C SER A 182 -2.66 -11.11 -3.69
N LEU A 183 -2.79 -10.40 -4.82
CA LEU A 183 -2.05 -10.74 -6.03
C LEU A 183 -0.59 -10.33 -5.92
N GLY A 184 -0.21 -9.43 -5.03
CA GLY A 184 1.11 -8.83 -5.02
C GLY A 184 2.15 -9.56 -4.18
N SER A 185 3.30 -8.90 -4.05
CA SER A 185 4.31 -9.19 -3.03
C SER A 185 4.18 -8.28 -1.81
N SER A 186 3.09 -7.52 -1.67
CA SER A 186 2.91 -6.54 -0.57
C SER A 186 2.92 -7.18 0.82
N TRP A 187 2.68 -8.49 0.92
CA TRP A 187 2.85 -9.28 2.15
C TRP A 187 4.30 -9.34 2.66
N SER A 188 5.30 -8.88 1.89
CA SER A 188 6.66 -8.70 2.43
C SER A 188 6.78 -7.45 3.33
N GLU A 189 5.79 -6.57 3.33
CA GLU A 189 5.78 -5.32 4.11
C GLU A 189 5.14 -5.57 5.48
N LEU A 190 5.85 -5.23 6.56
CA LEU A 190 5.36 -5.43 7.93
C LEU A 190 4.02 -4.71 8.18
N SER A 191 3.92 -3.46 7.77
CA SER A 191 2.72 -2.64 7.96
C SER A 191 1.50 -3.20 7.21
N TYR A 192 1.72 -3.78 6.04
CA TYR A 192 0.69 -4.48 5.28
C TYR A 192 0.16 -5.67 6.09
N ASN A 193 1.06 -6.52 6.60
CA ASN A 193 0.70 -7.69 7.39
C ASN A 193 -0.03 -7.34 8.68
N GLU A 194 0.37 -6.27 9.36
CA GLU A 194 -0.34 -5.75 10.53
C GLU A 194 -1.76 -5.29 10.18
N THR A 195 -1.96 -4.61 9.06
CA THR A 195 -3.31 -4.22 8.59
C THR A 195 -4.15 -5.44 8.24
N VAL A 196 -3.59 -6.41 7.51
CA VAL A 196 -4.29 -7.66 7.18
C VAL A 196 -4.66 -8.44 8.45
N SER A 197 -3.74 -8.58 9.40
CA SER A 197 -3.99 -9.23 10.69
C SER A 197 -5.14 -8.56 11.45
N ARG A 198 -5.18 -7.23 11.49
CA ARG A 198 -6.32 -6.50 12.08
C ARG A 198 -7.63 -6.80 11.37
N LEU A 199 -7.65 -6.83 10.04
CA LEU A 199 -8.86 -7.15 9.27
C LEU A 199 -9.33 -8.59 9.53
N VAL A 200 -8.42 -9.56 9.49
CA VAL A 200 -8.74 -10.98 9.78
C VAL A 200 -9.29 -11.13 11.19
N ASN A 201 -8.67 -10.49 12.19
CA ASN A 201 -9.08 -10.64 13.58
C ASN A 201 -10.39 -9.92 13.91
N ALA A 202 -10.55 -8.67 13.45
CA ALA A 202 -11.68 -7.81 13.79
C ALA A 202 -12.91 -8.03 12.89
N ARG A 203 -12.70 -8.36 11.61
CA ARG A 203 -13.77 -8.52 10.62
C ARG A 203 -13.96 -9.97 10.17
N LYS A 204 -13.09 -10.90 10.57
CA LYS A 204 -13.17 -12.31 10.15
C LYS A 204 -13.17 -12.45 8.63
N ILE A 205 -12.42 -11.60 7.94
CA ILE A 205 -12.19 -11.77 6.50
C ILE A 205 -11.31 -13.00 6.26
N GLN A 206 -11.45 -13.61 5.08
CA GLN A 206 -10.51 -14.59 4.59
C GLN A 206 -9.35 -13.87 3.88
N PHE A 207 -8.11 -14.30 4.13
CA PHE A 207 -6.94 -13.75 3.45
C PHE A 207 -6.28 -14.84 2.60
N VAL A 208 -6.09 -14.55 1.32
CA VAL A 208 -5.52 -15.49 0.34
C VAL A 208 -4.33 -14.82 -0.35
N PRO A 209 -3.09 -15.09 0.09
CA PRO A 209 -1.91 -14.60 -0.60
C PRO A 209 -1.58 -15.46 -1.82
N LEU A 210 -1.25 -14.82 -2.95
CA LEU A 210 -0.70 -15.51 -4.11
C LEU A 210 0.83 -15.58 -3.99
N ILE A 211 1.36 -16.80 -3.91
CA ILE A 211 2.79 -17.07 -3.80
C ILE A 211 3.32 -17.49 -5.17
N TYR A 212 4.19 -16.66 -5.75
CA TYR A 212 4.70 -16.85 -7.11
C TYR A 212 5.95 -17.72 -7.20
N ASP A 213 6.78 -17.67 -6.15
CA ASP A 213 8.05 -18.37 -6.14
C ASP A 213 8.01 -19.55 -5.18
N LEU A 214 7.67 -20.71 -5.73
CA LEU A 214 7.75 -21.99 -5.05
C LEU A 214 9.08 -22.70 -5.38
N ILE A 215 10.02 -22.06 -6.09
CA ILE A 215 11.28 -22.69 -6.50
C ILE A 215 12.10 -23.11 -5.27
N PRO A 216 12.28 -22.29 -4.21
CA PRO A 216 13.01 -22.74 -3.02
C PRO A 216 12.35 -23.95 -2.34
N TYR A 217 11.03 -24.05 -2.41
CA TYR A 217 10.28 -25.18 -1.84
C TYR A 217 10.37 -26.44 -2.71
N ARG A 218 10.27 -26.29 -4.04
CA ARG A 218 10.34 -27.39 -5.02
C ARG A 218 11.76 -27.89 -5.27
N PHE A 219 12.75 -27.01 -5.19
CA PHE A 219 14.15 -27.27 -5.52
C PHE A 219 15.11 -26.71 -4.45
N PRO A 220 15.02 -27.20 -3.19
CA PRO A 220 15.83 -26.68 -2.08
C PRO A 220 17.34 -26.84 -2.28
N HIS A 221 17.77 -27.80 -3.12
CA HIS A 221 19.18 -28.05 -3.45
C HIS A 221 19.87 -26.90 -4.20
N PHE A 222 19.13 -25.98 -4.82
CA PHE A 222 19.72 -24.78 -5.43
C PHE A 222 20.14 -23.71 -4.41
N PHE A 223 19.70 -23.84 -3.15
CA PHE A 223 19.90 -22.81 -2.11
C PHE A 223 20.62 -23.35 -0.86
N SER A 224 20.92 -24.64 -0.82
CA SER A 224 21.73 -25.24 0.24
C SER A 224 23.21 -25.16 -0.18
N ALA A 225 23.93 -24.19 0.39
CA ALA A 225 25.39 -24.13 0.37
C ALA A 225 25.93 -24.73 1.66
#